data_AF-A0A139NLY2-F1
#
_entry.id   AF-A0A139NLY2-F1
#
_cell.length_a   1.000
_cell.length_b   1.000
_cell.length_c   1.000
_cell.angle_alpha   90.00
_cell.angle_beta   90.00
_cell.angle_gamma   90.00
#
_symmetry.space_group_name_H-M   'P 1'
#
loop_
_entity.id
_entity.type
_entity.pdbx_description
1 polymer ?
#
loop_
_entity_poly.entity_id
_entity_poly.type
_entity_poly.pdbx_seq_one_letter_code
_entity_poly.pdbx_strand_id
1 'polypeptide(L)'
;MKKRSSSNGNWINILFVVVTSISVVVLVIIAAMSIYLSIGGSNAETARQGFYTTDTQASQTSSSSEQLAASEEETASSSDANGQTITVLAGEGEASIADRAGISISELERLNPQHMTTGSWYANPGDVINIQ
;
A
#
# COMPACT_ATOMS: atom_id res chain seq x y z
N MET A 1 -60.94 -19.77 -29.68
CA MET A 1 -59.69 -18.98 -29.81
C MET A 1 -59.54 -18.09 -28.58
N LYS A 2 -58.51 -18.31 -27.74
CA LYS A 2 -58.29 -17.54 -26.50
C LYS A 2 -57.60 -16.21 -26.87
N LYS A 3 -58.30 -15.08 -26.80
CA LYS A 3 -57.71 -13.75 -27.00
C LYS A 3 -56.77 -13.45 -25.82
N ARG A 4 -55.47 -13.38 -26.09
CA ARG A 4 -54.46 -12.94 -25.13
C ARG A 4 -54.53 -11.41 -25.12
N SER A 5 -55.07 -10.83 -24.04
CA SER A 5 -55.10 -9.39 -23.84
C SER A 5 -53.66 -8.88 -23.65
N SER A 6 -53.15 -8.07 -24.58
CA SER A 6 -51.88 -7.37 -24.43
C SER A 6 -52.13 -5.99 -23.82
N SER A 7 -52.32 -5.95 -22.50
CA SER A 7 -52.38 -4.69 -21.71
C SER A 7 -50.97 -4.16 -21.38
N ASN A 8 -49.95 -4.56 -22.15
CA ASN A 8 -48.55 -4.39 -21.76
C ASN A 8 -47.97 -3.05 -22.20
N GLY A 9 -48.53 -2.39 -23.22
CA GLY A 9 -47.94 -1.18 -23.81
C GLY A 9 -47.81 -0.01 -22.81
N ASN A 10 -48.88 0.33 -22.11
CA ASN A 10 -48.86 1.46 -21.17
C ASN A 10 -48.09 1.11 -19.89
N TRP A 11 -48.18 -0.14 -19.43
CA TRP A 11 -47.50 -0.60 -18.22
C TRP A 11 -45.98 -0.70 -18.40
N ILE A 12 -45.51 -1.13 -19.57
CA ILE A 12 -44.08 -1.17 -19.91
C ILE A 12 -43.50 0.26 -20.00
N ASN A 13 -44.25 1.21 -20.55
CA ASN A 13 -43.79 2.60 -20.60
C ASN A 13 -43.66 3.20 -19.20
N ILE A 14 -44.60 2.91 -18.30
CA ILE A 14 -44.52 3.33 -16.89
C ILE A 14 -43.31 2.67 -16.21
N LEU A 15 -43.10 1.37 -16.42
CA LEU A 15 -41.93 0.66 -15.89
C LEU A 15 -40.61 1.27 -16.39
N PHE A 16 -40.53 1.57 -17.69
CA PHE A 16 -39.36 2.18 -18.31
C PHE A 16 -39.09 3.58 -17.73
N VAL A 17 -40.11 4.41 -17.60
CA VAL A 17 -40.00 5.76 -17.01
C VAL A 17 -39.55 5.68 -15.55
N VAL A 18 -40.11 4.77 -14.75
CA VAL A 18 -39.72 4.60 -13.34
C VAL A 18 -38.26 4.14 -13.23
N VAL A 19 -37.83 3.15 -14.00
CA VAL A 19 -36.44 2.66 -14.00
C VAL A 19 -35.45 3.74 -14.47
N THR A 20 -35.78 4.44 -15.55
CA THR A 20 -34.95 5.54 -16.05
C THR A 20 -34.88 6.69 -15.06
N SER A 21 -36.00 7.06 -14.42
CA SER A 21 -36.04 8.10 -13.39
C SER A 21 -35.14 7.75 -12.20
N ILE A 22 -35.19 6.51 -11.69
CA ILE A 22 -34.33 6.05 -10.60
C ILE A 22 -32.85 6.12 -11.01
N SER A 23 -32.50 5.65 -12.21
CA SER A 23 -31.12 5.72 -12.71
C SER A 23 -30.60 7.16 -12.78
N VAL A 24 -31.41 8.08 -13.31
CA VAL A 24 -31.07 9.51 -13.36
C VAL A 24 -30.88 10.09 -11.95
N VAL A 25 -31.73 9.73 -10.98
CA VAL A 25 -31.60 10.18 -9.59
C VAL A 25 -30.29 9.68 -8.97
N VAL A 26 -29.91 8.41 -9.19
CA VAL A 26 -28.64 7.86 -8.70
C VAL A 26 -27.45 8.62 -9.28
N LEU A 27 -27.47 8.94 -10.58
CA LEU A 27 -26.40 9.71 -11.22
C LEU A 27 -26.30 11.14 -10.66
N VAL A 28 -27.42 11.80 -10.37
CA VAL A 28 -27.43 13.13 -9.75
C VAL A 28 -26.86 13.08 -8.33
N ILE A 29 -27.20 12.05 -7.55
CA ILE A 29 -26.65 11.86 -6.20
C ILE A 29 -25.13 11.63 -6.27
N ILE A 30 -24.65 10.78 -7.17
CA ILE A 30 -23.21 10.53 -7.34
C ILE A 30 -22.49 11.82 -7.76
N ALA A 31 -23.03 12.58 -8.70
CA ALA A 31 -22.44 13.85 -9.13
C ALA A 31 -22.41 14.88 -7.99
N ALA A 32 -23.51 15.02 -7.24
CA ALA A 32 -23.58 15.91 -6.08
C ALA A 32 -22.62 15.48 -4.97
N MET A 33 -22.54 14.17 -4.66
CA MET A 33 -21.56 13.62 -3.71
C MET A 33 -20.13 13.82 -4.19
N SER A 34 -19.85 13.67 -5.49
CA SER A 34 -18.51 13.86 -6.05
C SER A 34 -18.08 15.33 -5.93
N ILE A 35 -18.97 16.26 -6.23
CA ILE A 35 -18.74 17.71 -6.05
C ILE A 35 -18.60 18.04 -4.56
N TYR A 36 -19.48 17.50 -3.71
CA TYR A 36 -19.47 17.73 -2.27
C TYR A 36 -18.18 17.20 -1.64
N LEU A 37 -17.74 16.01 -2.02
CA LEU A 37 -16.50 15.41 -1.54
C LEU A 37 -15.27 16.12 -2.12
N SER A 38 -15.37 16.58 -3.37
CA SER A 38 -14.29 17.31 -4.07
C SER A 38 -14.10 18.75 -3.59
N ILE A 39 -15.15 19.42 -3.08
CA ILE A 39 -15.08 20.84 -2.66
C ILE A 39 -15.04 20.99 -1.13
N GLY A 40 -15.62 20.06 -0.35
CA GLY A 40 -15.75 20.22 1.10
C GLY A 40 -15.81 18.91 1.89
N GLY A 41 -15.18 17.84 1.39
CA GLY A 41 -15.48 16.47 1.82
C GLY A 41 -14.69 15.87 2.98
N SER A 42 -13.44 16.27 3.21
CA SER A 42 -12.67 15.64 4.28
C SER A 42 -11.43 16.44 4.67
N ASN A 43 -11.38 16.87 5.94
CA ASN A 43 -10.12 17.14 6.64
C ASN A 43 -9.49 15.78 7.02
N ALA A 44 -9.26 14.90 6.04
CA ALA A 44 -8.56 13.62 6.23
C ALA A 44 -7.05 13.84 6.36
N GLU A 45 -6.64 14.90 7.07
CA GLU A 45 -5.24 15.28 7.23
C GLU A 45 -4.57 14.54 8.39
N THR A 46 -5.33 13.97 9.33
CA THR A 46 -4.73 13.35 10.53
C THR A 46 -4.37 11.86 10.37
N ALA A 47 -4.69 11.21 9.24
CA ALA A 47 -4.38 9.79 9.03
C ALA A 47 -3.58 9.48 7.76
N ARG A 48 -3.13 10.49 7.00
CA ARG A 48 -2.31 10.29 5.78
C ARG A 48 -0.88 10.83 5.86
N GLN A 49 -0.50 11.48 6.97
CA GLN A 49 0.86 12.05 7.13
C GLN A 49 1.88 11.11 7.79
N GLY A 50 1.52 9.85 8.09
CA GLY A 50 2.43 8.92 8.76
C GLY A 50 3.41 8.15 7.86
N PHE A 51 3.27 8.18 6.53
CA PHE A 51 4.03 7.26 5.64
C PHE A 51 4.53 7.84 4.30
N TYR A 52 4.32 9.13 3.99
CA TYR A 52 4.74 9.73 2.70
C TYR A 52 5.77 10.86 2.82
N THR A 53 6.63 10.84 3.83
CA THR A 53 7.95 11.45 3.71
C THR A 53 8.86 10.46 2.99
N THR A 54 8.72 10.38 1.67
CA THR A 54 9.77 9.86 0.78
C THR A 54 9.88 10.83 -0.38
N ASP A 55 10.89 11.67 -0.26
CA ASP A 55 11.61 12.42 -1.28
C ASP A 55 11.05 12.32 -2.70
N THR A 56 10.30 13.35 -3.11
CA THR A 56 10.15 13.68 -4.52
C THR A 56 11.46 14.30 -5.02
N GLN A 57 12.40 13.44 -5.39
CA GLN A 57 13.44 13.71 -6.38
C GLN A 57 13.13 12.83 -7.60
N ALA A 58 12.02 13.14 -8.28
CA ALA A 58 11.76 12.64 -9.63
C ALA A 58 12.28 13.67 -10.64
N SER A 59 13.60 13.77 -10.78
CA SER A 59 14.20 14.36 -11.97
C SER A 59 14.58 13.23 -12.92
N GLN A 60 13.82 13.22 -14.00
CA GLN A 60 14.09 12.71 -15.33
C GLN A 60 15.55 12.30 -15.60
N THR A 61 15.69 11.12 -16.23
CA THR A 61 16.54 10.90 -17.40
C THR A 61 18.07 11.01 -17.22
N SER A 62 18.69 9.83 -17.36
CA SER A 62 19.99 9.58 -17.96
C SER A 62 21.27 9.94 -17.20
N SER A 63 22.10 8.91 -17.10
CA SER A 63 23.56 8.94 -17.22
C SER A 63 24.38 9.62 -16.12
N SER A 64 25.36 8.83 -15.68
CA SER A 64 26.69 9.27 -15.26
C SER A 64 26.83 9.81 -13.83
N SER A 65 27.53 8.97 -13.05
CA SER A 65 28.64 9.34 -12.16
C SER A 65 28.46 10.44 -11.11
N GLU A 66 28.78 10.02 -9.89
CA GLU A 66 29.65 10.71 -8.94
C GLU A 66 29.03 11.80 -8.04
N GLN A 67 29.04 11.46 -6.74
CA GLN A 67 29.77 12.20 -5.70
C GLN A 67 28.94 12.89 -4.58
N LEU A 68 28.93 12.18 -3.44
CA LEU A 68 29.25 12.63 -2.08
C LEU A 68 28.67 13.97 -1.57
N ALA A 69 27.83 13.87 -0.53
CA ALA A 69 28.08 14.40 0.83
C ALA A 69 26.75 14.36 1.61
N ALA A 70 26.59 13.38 2.49
CA ALA A 70 26.76 13.56 3.94
C ALA A 70 25.57 14.24 4.62
N SER A 71 24.67 13.39 5.12
CA SER A 71 23.97 13.62 6.38
C SER A 71 23.88 12.26 7.07
N GLU A 72 24.91 11.98 7.87
CA GLU A 72 24.87 11.02 8.97
C GLU A 72 23.57 11.20 9.76
N GLU A 73 22.65 10.25 9.60
CA GLU A 73 21.81 9.80 10.70
C GLU A 73 22.34 8.42 11.09
N GLU A 74 23.36 8.45 11.95
CA GLU A 74 23.91 7.29 12.63
C GLU A 74 22.83 6.68 13.54
N THR A 75 21.91 5.90 12.96
CA THR A 75 21.42 4.74 13.70
C THR A 75 22.53 3.72 13.51
N ALA A 76 23.45 3.65 14.48
CA ALA A 76 24.51 2.66 14.51
C ALA A 76 23.88 1.27 14.25
N SER A 77 23.96 0.85 12.99
CA SER A 77 23.75 -0.52 12.60
C SER A 77 24.87 -1.26 13.30
N SER A 78 24.61 -1.76 14.50
CA SER A 78 25.49 -2.71 15.16
C SER A 78 25.39 -4.01 14.37
N SER A 79 25.97 -4.00 13.17
CA SER A 79 26.59 -5.20 12.67
C SER A 79 27.76 -5.47 13.60
N ASP A 80 27.85 -6.69 14.11
CA ASP A 80 29.01 -7.10 14.89
C ASP A 80 30.28 -6.80 14.08
N ALA A 81 31.41 -6.57 14.74
CA ALA A 81 32.68 -6.16 14.09
C ALA A 81 33.19 -7.13 13.00
N ASN A 82 32.51 -8.27 12.79
CA ASN A 82 32.76 -9.26 11.77
C ASN A 82 31.71 -9.28 10.62
N GLY A 83 30.65 -8.47 10.68
CA GLY A 83 29.59 -8.43 9.66
C GLY A 83 28.76 -9.72 9.54
N GLN A 84 28.82 -10.59 10.55
CA GLN A 84 28.14 -11.90 10.55
C GLN A 84 26.69 -11.82 11.07
N THR A 85 26.37 -10.77 11.81
CA THR A 85 25.09 -10.60 12.49
C THR A 85 24.65 -9.15 12.43
N ILE A 86 23.34 -8.91 12.42
CA ILE A 86 22.70 -7.59 12.38
C ILE A 86 21.57 -7.52 13.39
N THR A 87 21.40 -6.35 14.03
CA THR A 87 20.26 -6.12 14.93
C THR A 87 19.05 -5.61 14.15
N VAL A 88 17.87 -6.17 14.48
CA VAL A 88 16.58 -5.76 13.94
C VAL A 88 16.15 -4.42 14.53
N LEU A 89 15.76 -3.48 13.67
CA LEU A 89 15.25 -2.17 14.05
C LEU A 89 13.73 -2.21 14.28
N ALA A 90 13.21 -1.19 14.97
CA ALA A 90 11.77 -1.09 15.22
C ALA A 90 10.98 -0.90 13.91
N GLY A 91 10.01 -1.79 13.67
CA GLY A 91 9.19 -1.76 12.45
C GLY A 91 9.88 -2.34 11.20
N GLU A 92 11.03 -2.98 11.37
CA GLU A 92 11.77 -3.64 10.29
C GLU A 92 11.21 -5.04 10.02
N GLY A 93 11.06 -5.41 8.74
CA GLY A 93 10.62 -6.74 8.31
C GLY A 93 11.75 -7.55 7.66
N GLU A 94 11.49 -8.84 7.38
CA GLU A 94 12.47 -9.78 6.79
C GLU A 94 13.23 -9.21 5.57
N ALA A 95 12.49 -8.55 4.67
CA ALA A 95 13.04 -7.99 3.44
C ALA A 95 13.98 -6.81 3.72
N SER A 96 13.61 -5.92 4.64
CA SER A 96 14.43 -4.76 5.01
C SER A 96 15.73 -5.18 5.70
N ILE A 97 15.69 -6.23 6.52
CA ILE A 97 16.89 -6.79 7.17
C ILE A 97 17.79 -7.43 6.12
N ALA A 98 17.22 -8.22 5.21
CA ALA A 98 17.96 -8.88 4.13
C ALA A 98 18.64 -7.85 3.20
N ASP A 99 17.92 -6.79 2.82
CA ASP A 99 18.44 -5.71 1.98
C ASP A 99 19.61 -4.98 2.65
N ARG A 100 19.52 -4.69 3.96
CA ARG A 100 20.62 -4.07 4.72
C ARG A 100 21.82 -4.99 4.88
N ALA A 101 21.55 -6.28 5.05
CA ALA A 101 22.55 -7.31 5.14
C ALA A 101 23.19 -7.64 3.78
N GLY A 102 22.58 -7.21 2.68
CA GLY A 102 23.03 -7.53 1.31
C GLY A 102 22.85 -9.00 0.95
N ILE A 103 21.93 -9.71 1.60
CA ILE A 103 21.63 -11.12 1.34
C ILE A 103 20.21 -11.29 0.81
N SER A 104 19.90 -12.44 0.19
CA SER A 104 18.53 -12.75 -0.19
C SER A 104 17.69 -13.17 1.01
N ILE A 105 16.38 -12.90 0.96
CA ILE A 105 15.42 -13.27 2.01
C ILE A 105 15.51 -14.78 2.34
N SER A 106 15.57 -15.62 1.30
CA SER A 106 15.71 -17.07 1.46
C SER A 106 17.02 -17.48 2.15
N GLU A 107 18.10 -16.73 1.94
CA GLU A 107 19.38 -16.99 2.60
C GLU A 107 19.32 -16.58 4.07
N LEU A 108 18.68 -15.45 4.35
CA LEU A 108 18.41 -14.99 5.71
C LEU A 108 17.57 -16.02 6.48
N GLU A 109 16.50 -16.53 5.88
CA GLU A 109 15.67 -17.60 6.44
C GLU A 109 16.46 -18.89 6.70
N ARG A 110 17.33 -19.28 5.75
CA ARG A 110 18.19 -20.46 5.86
C ARG A 110 19.17 -20.35 7.02
N LEU A 111 19.74 -19.16 7.23
CA LEU A 111 20.65 -18.88 8.33
C LEU A 111 19.90 -18.77 9.68
N ASN A 112 18.62 -18.38 9.65
CA ASN A 112 17.83 -18.09 10.85
C ASN A 112 16.51 -18.90 10.90
N PRO A 113 16.58 -20.24 10.93
CA PRO A 113 15.38 -21.08 10.95
C PRO A 113 14.56 -20.91 12.24
N GLN A 114 15.16 -20.39 13.31
CA GLN A 114 14.48 -20.11 14.58
C GLN A 114 13.45 -18.97 14.50
N HIS A 115 13.57 -18.09 13.50
CA HIS A 115 12.65 -16.96 13.28
C HIS A 115 11.46 -17.32 12.38
N MET A 116 11.43 -18.54 11.84
CA MET A 116 10.31 -19.07 11.07
C MET A 116 9.16 -19.51 12.01
N THR A 117 8.06 -18.76 12.01
CA THR A 117 6.83 -19.06 12.76
C THR A 117 5.75 -19.57 11.80
N THR A 118 5.38 -20.85 11.85
CA THR A 118 4.29 -21.50 11.06
C THR A 118 4.02 -20.88 9.66
N GLY A 119 5.08 -20.65 8.88
CA GLY A 119 4.99 -20.09 7.52
C GLY A 119 5.12 -18.57 7.39
N SER A 120 5.59 -17.86 8.42
CA SER A 120 5.93 -16.44 8.37
C SER A 120 7.22 -16.20 9.15
N TRP A 121 8.13 -15.41 8.59
CA TRP A 121 9.34 -15.01 9.28
C TRP A 121 9.01 -13.85 10.23
N TYR A 122 9.52 -13.91 11.47
CA TYR A 122 9.29 -12.86 12.46
C TYR A 122 10.52 -12.66 13.34
N ALA A 123 10.89 -11.40 13.51
CA ALA A 123 11.89 -10.97 14.49
C ALA A 123 11.40 -9.71 15.21
N ASN A 124 11.69 -9.64 16.50
CA ASN A 124 11.39 -8.48 17.31
C ASN A 124 12.48 -7.43 17.14
N PRO A 125 12.15 -6.14 17.32
CA PRO A 125 13.16 -5.10 17.44
C PRO A 125 14.17 -5.43 18.55
N GLY A 126 15.45 -5.38 18.22
CA GLY A 126 16.54 -5.77 19.12
C GLY A 126 17.03 -7.22 18.95
N ASP A 127 16.34 -8.06 18.17
CA ASP A 127 16.81 -9.40 17.87
C ASP A 127 18.10 -9.36 17.02
N VAL A 128 19.01 -10.31 17.25
CA VAL A 128 20.26 -10.44 16.50
C VAL A 128 20.08 -11.54 15.47
N ILE A 129 20.24 -11.18 14.19
CA ILE A 129 19.99 -12.03 13.03
C ILE A 129 21.31 -12.34 12.34
N ASN A 130 21.54 -13.62 12.03
CA ASN A 130 22.72 -14.08 11.30
C ASN A 130 22.59 -13.75 9.81
N ILE A 131 23.63 -13.20 9.22
CA ILE A 131 23.60 -12.74 7.82
C ILE A 131 24.70 -13.36 6.97
N GLN A 132 25.63 -14.13 7.55
CA GLN A 132 26.66 -14.89 6.83
C GLN A 132 26.98 -16.20 7.56
#